data_AF-A0A6J5XCR9-F1
#
_entry.id   AF-A0A6J5XCR9-F1
#
_cell.length_a   1.000
_cell.length_b   1.000
_cell.length_c   1.000
_cell.angle_alpha   90.00
_cell.angle_beta   90.00
_cell.angle_gamma   90.00
#
_symmetry.space_group_name_H-M   'P 1'
#
loop_
_entity.id
_entity.type
_entity.pdbx_description
1 polymer ?
#
loop_
_entity_poly.entity_id
_entity_poly.type
_entity_poly.pdbx_seq_one_letter_code
_entity_poly.pdbx_strand_id
1 'polypeptide(L)'
;MGRARCLSFRQRVYDVNFRGKYELYDKYKRYTTFRRMLRSICPKSGRDNELAPLDFQTPARFDNHYYLNILQGKGLLGSDNVLVTQDHDGEILKQVWAYASDQKLFFASFVKSMIKMGNINTLTGNQGEIRKHCRFVNA
;
A
#
# COMPACT_ATOMS: atom_id res chain seq x y z
N MET A 1 6.08 -2.47 7.29
CA MET A 1 5.26 -3.60 7.83
C MET A 1 4.60 -4.38 6.70
N GLY A 2 4.21 -5.64 6.95
CA GLY A 2 3.38 -6.43 6.04
C GLY A 2 4.09 -6.97 4.79
N ARG A 3 3.46 -7.94 4.13
CA ARG A 3 3.96 -8.61 2.93
C ARG A 3 2.83 -8.83 1.94
N ALA A 4 3.14 -8.83 0.66
CA ALA A 4 2.21 -9.22 -0.40
C ALA A 4 2.76 -10.39 -1.19
N ARG A 5 1.85 -11.20 -1.71
CA ARG A 5 2.17 -12.31 -2.62
C ARG A 5 2.47 -11.78 -4.01
N CYS A 6 3.38 -12.45 -4.73
CA CYS A 6 3.73 -12.17 -6.13
C CYS A 6 2.50 -11.99 -7.02
N LEU A 7 1.47 -12.83 -6.85
CA LEU A 7 0.23 -12.70 -7.61
C LEU A 7 -0.40 -11.29 -7.55
N SER A 8 -0.30 -10.60 -6.40
CA SER A 8 -0.90 -9.28 -6.18
C SER A 8 -0.15 -8.13 -6.86
N PHE A 9 1.11 -8.31 -7.25
CA PHE A 9 1.94 -7.25 -7.85
C PHE A 9 2.63 -7.65 -9.16
N ARG A 10 2.48 -8.90 -9.63
CA ARG A 10 3.11 -9.40 -10.85
C ARG A 10 2.80 -8.55 -12.08
N GLN A 11 1.53 -8.17 -12.26
CA GLN A 11 1.11 -7.35 -13.41
C GLN A 11 2.01 -6.11 -13.49
N ARG A 12 2.13 -5.36 -12.42
CA ARG A 12 2.95 -4.15 -12.34
C ARG A 12 4.45 -4.39 -12.61
N VAL A 13 5.00 -5.53 -12.22
CA VAL A 13 6.42 -5.86 -12.49
C VAL A 13 6.68 -6.03 -13.99
N TYR A 14 5.70 -6.48 -14.76
CA TYR A 14 5.87 -6.86 -16.18
C TYR A 14 5.11 -5.99 -17.18
N ASP A 15 4.10 -5.25 -16.74
CA ASP A 15 3.33 -4.34 -17.59
C ASP A 15 4.23 -3.18 -18.08
N VAL A 16 4.07 -2.86 -19.36
CA VAL A 16 4.79 -1.82 -20.11
C VAL A 16 3.86 -0.66 -20.48
N ASN A 17 2.57 -0.78 -20.18
CA ASN A 17 1.51 0.16 -20.51
C ASN A 17 1.06 1.03 -19.32
N PHE A 18 1.83 1.08 -18.23
CA PHE A 18 1.73 2.16 -17.23
C PHE A 18 2.18 3.53 -17.79
N ARG A 19 2.04 3.74 -19.11
CA ARG A 19 2.26 4.98 -19.87
C ARG A 19 1.02 5.89 -19.74
N GLY A 20 0.58 6.12 -18.51
CA GLY A 20 -0.37 7.19 -18.22
C GLY A 20 0.36 8.54 -18.20
N LYS A 21 -0.39 9.62 -18.39
CA LYS A 21 -0.01 11.05 -18.55
C LYS A 21 0.89 11.68 -17.45
N TYR A 22 1.45 10.87 -16.54
CA TYR A 22 2.21 11.25 -15.34
C TYR A 22 3.62 10.64 -15.34
N GLU A 23 4.35 10.83 -16.44
CA GLU A 23 5.76 10.41 -16.62
C GLU A 23 6.72 10.94 -15.54
N LEU A 24 6.29 11.93 -14.73
CA LEU A 24 7.11 12.57 -13.70
C LEU A 24 7.43 11.64 -12.51
N TYR A 25 6.51 10.72 -12.15
CA TYR A 25 6.67 9.79 -11.03
C TYR A 25 6.88 8.33 -11.49
N ASP A 26 6.51 8.02 -12.75
CA ASP A 26 6.86 6.76 -13.40
C ASP A 26 8.16 6.89 -14.22
N LYS A 27 9.24 7.34 -13.56
CA LYS A 27 10.61 7.18 -14.08
C LYS A 27 11.08 5.73 -13.91
N TYR A 28 10.19 4.74 -14.02
CA TYR A 28 10.56 3.32 -13.97
C TYR A 28 11.17 2.96 -15.30
N LYS A 29 12.42 3.42 -15.47
CA LYS A 29 13.36 2.77 -16.34
C LYS A 29 13.23 1.28 -16.07
N ARG A 30 13.07 0.51 -17.15
CA ARG A 30 13.12 -0.96 -17.21
C ARG A 30 14.34 -1.58 -16.48
N TYR A 31 15.26 -0.73 -16.01
CA TYR A 31 16.56 -0.97 -15.40
C TYR A 31 16.69 -0.51 -13.92
N THR A 32 15.65 0.02 -13.27
CA THR A 32 15.78 0.37 -11.84
C THR A 32 16.10 -0.88 -11.02
N THR A 33 17.00 -0.75 -10.04
CA THR A 33 17.39 -1.83 -9.12
C THR A 33 16.16 -2.44 -8.43
N PHE A 34 15.16 -1.61 -8.11
CA PHE A 34 13.90 -2.06 -7.52
C PHE A 34 13.12 -3.03 -8.43
N ARG A 35 12.92 -2.71 -9.71
CA ARG A 35 12.20 -3.61 -10.64
C ARG A 35 12.97 -4.90 -10.88
N ARG A 36 14.30 -4.87 -10.92
CA ARG A 36 15.14 -6.08 -11.01
C ARG A 36 14.99 -6.97 -9.78
N MET A 37 14.99 -6.38 -8.59
CA MET A 37 14.73 -7.10 -7.33
C MET A 37 13.33 -7.71 -7.30
N LEU A 38 12.30 -6.97 -7.72
CA LEU A 38 10.95 -7.53 -7.78
C LEU A 38 10.85 -8.71 -8.77
N ARG A 39 11.57 -8.68 -9.88
CA ARG A 39 11.62 -9.80 -10.85
C ARG A 39 12.35 -11.03 -10.32
N SER A 40 13.34 -10.88 -9.43
CA SER A 40 14.01 -12.04 -8.81
C SER A 40 13.12 -12.74 -7.78
N ILE A 41 12.24 -11.98 -7.12
CA ILE A 41 11.23 -12.52 -6.20
C ILE A 41 10.03 -13.09 -6.99
N CYS A 42 9.54 -12.35 -7.97
CA CYS A 42 8.30 -12.61 -8.69
C CYS A 42 8.59 -12.76 -10.20
N PRO A 43 8.88 -13.99 -10.68
CA PRO A 43 9.09 -14.25 -12.10
C PRO A 43 7.80 -14.03 -12.92
N LYS A 44 7.95 -14.02 -14.27
CA LYS A 44 6.84 -13.74 -15.21
C LYS A 44 5.70 -14.75 -15.08
N SER A 45 6.00 -15.97 -14.66
CA SER A 45 5.05 -17.04 -14.38
C SER A 45 5.52 -17.88 -13.20
N GLY A 46 4.58 -18.49 -12.48
CA GLY A 46 4.85 -19.31 -11.29
C GLY A 46 5.29 -18.48 -10.07
N ARG A 47 5.56 -19.20 -8.96
CA ARG A 47 5.97 -18.59 -7.68
C ARG A 47 4.97 -17.58 -7.12
N ASP A 48 3.68 -17.81 -7.36
CA ASP A 48 2.57 -16.91 -7.03
C ASP A 48 2.48 -16.57 -5.53
N ASN A 49 2.93 -17.50 -4.67
CA ASN A 49 2.93 -17.35 -3.22
C ASN A 49 4.21 -16.73 -2.65
N GLU A 50 5.21 -16.41 -3.46
CA GLU A 50 6.40 -15.71 -2.97
C GLU A 50 6.04 -14.35 -2.40
N LEU A 51 6.70 -14.00 -1.30
CA LEU A 51 6.37 -12.81 -0.54
C LEU A 51 7.41 -11.72 -0.75
N ALA A 52 6.93 -10.50 -1.03
CA ALA A 52 7.74 -9.29 -0.97
C ALA A 52 7.21 -8.39 0.17
N PRO A 53 8.08 -7.63 0.85
CA PRO A 53 7.63 -6.66 1.84
C PRO A 53 6.90 -5.50 1.15
N LEU A 54 5.81 -5.01 1.76
CA LEU A 54 5.06 -3.85 1.23
C LEU A 54 5.90 -2.56 1.27
N ASP A 55 6.80 -2.47 2.25
CA ASP A 55 7.83 -1.44 2.36
C ASP A 55 9.20 -2.12 2.33
N PHE A 56 9.99 -1.87 1.29
CA PHE A 56 11.33 -2.48 1.16
C PHE A 56 12.39 -1.75 2.00
N GLN A 57 12.14 -0.50 2.41
CA GLN A 57 13.07 0.35 3.14
C GLN A 57 13.00 0.06 4.64
N THR A 58 11.79 -0.07 5.19
CA THR A 58 11.56 -0.42 6.61
C THR A 58 10.50 -1.55 6.77
N PRO A 59 10.81 -2.79 6.35
CA PRO A 59 9.82 -3.88 6.25
C PRO A 59 9.05 -4.20 7.52
N ALA A 60 9.63 -3.96 8.70
CA ALA A 60 9.04 -4.24 10.00
C ALA A 60 8.62 -2.99 10.79
N ARG A 61 8.78 -1.78 10.24
CA ARG A 61 8.42 -0.53 10.92
C ARG A 61 7.10 0.02 10.39
N PHE A 62 6.38 0.73 11.27
CA PHE A 62 5.26 1.58 10.90
C PHE A 62 5.75 3.04 10.98
N ASP A 63 5.96 3.64 9.82
CA ASP A 63 6.51 4.99 9.64
C ASP A 63 6.01 5.56 8.30
N ASN A 64 6.51 6.74 7.91
CA ASN A 64 6.11 7.37 6.65
C ASN A 64 6.98 6.96 5.44
N HIS A 65 7.90 5.98 5.56
CA HIS A 65 8.69 5.50 4.43
C HIS A 65 7.81 4.93 3.32
N TYR A 66 6.63 4.41 3.65
CA TYR A 66 5.58 4.07 2.69
C TYR A 66 5.33 5.20 1.66
N TYR A 67 5.14 6.44 2.12
CA TYR A 67 4.87 7.58 1.22
C TYR A 67 6.13 8.04 0.49
N LEU A 68 7.31 8.00 1.13
CA LEU A 68 8.59 8.27 0.47
C LEU A 68 8.85 7.29 -0.69
N ASN A 69 8.55 6.01 -0.48
CA ASN A 69 8.68 4.98 -1.50
C ASN A 69 7.74 5.25 -2.68
N ILE A 70 6.48 5.61 -2.43
CA ILE A 70 5.51 5.90 -3.50
C ILE A 70 5.96 7.09 -4.36
N LEU A 71 6.41 8.19 -3.74
CA LEU A 71 6.93 9.36 -4.46
C LEU A 71 8.15 9.05 -5.34
N GLN A 72 8.97 8.07 -4.94
CA GLN A 72 10.12 7.62 -5.73
C GLN A 72 9.75 6.62 -6.82
N GLY A 73 8.47 6.29 -6.96
CA GLY A 73 8.09 5.16 -7.78
C GLY A 73 8.70 3.87 -7.21
N LYS A 74 8.37 3.52 -5.97
CA LYS A 74 8.75 2.24 -5.35
C LYS A 74 7.63 1.62 -4.51
N GLY A 75 6.38 2.05 -4.66
CA GLY A 75 5.24 1.33 -4.06
C GLY A 75 5.14 -0.07 -4.65
N LEU A 76 4.85 -1.09 -3.82
CA LEU A 76 4.83 -2.47 -4.31
C LEU A 76 3.60 -2.74 -5.19
N LEU A 77 2.42 -2.36 -4.72
CA LEU A 77 1.16 -2.67 -5.38
C LEU A 77 0.80 -1.62 -6.44
N GLY A 78 -0.06 -2.02 -7.39
CA GLY A 78 -0.63 -1.07 -8.36
C GLY A 78 -1.38 0.07 -7.67
N SER A 79 -2.23 -0.27 -6.70
CA SER A 79 -3.02 0.68 -5.90
C SER A 79 -2.19 1.75 -5.21
N ASP A 80 -0.99 1.41 -4.73
CA ASP A 80 -0.12 2.36 -4.02
C ASP A 80 0.37 3.47 -4.95
N ASN A 81 0.61 3.13 -6.22
CA ASN A 81 1.20 4.05 -7.17
C ASN A 81 0.14 4.92 -7.86
N VAL A 82 -1.09 4.44 -7.95
CA VAL A 82 -2.24 5.23 -8.40
C VAL A 82 -2.38 6.53 -7.60
N LEU A 83 -1.97 6.55 -6.31
CA LEU A 83 -1.96 7.74 -5.45
C LEU A 83 -1.11 8.90 -5.98
N VAL A 84 -0.15 8.64 -6.88
CA VAL A 84 0.68 9.68 -7.51
C VAL A 84 0.57 9.70 -9.04
N THR A 85 -0.05 8.69 -9.66
CA THR A 85 -0.14 8.56 -11.12
C THR A 85 -1.54 8.76 -11.71
N GLN A 86 -2.61 8.84 -10.92
CA GLN A 86 -3.98 9.03 -11.43
C GLN A 86 -4.77 10.07 -10.63
N ASP A 87 -4.08 10.98 -9.96
CA ASP A 87 -4.72 12.09 -9.27
C ASP A 87 -4.99 13.23 -10.26
N HIS A 88 -6.25 13.37 -10.68
CA HIS A 88 -6.66 14.36 -11.68
C HIS A 88 -6.59 15.80 -11.14
N ASP A 89 -6.95 15.99 -9.86
CA ASP A 89 -7.04 17.31 -9.23
C ASP A 89 -5.81 17.66 -8.39
N GLY A 90 -4.94 16.68 -8.12
CA GLY A 90 -3.66 16.89 -7.42
C GLY A 90 -3.77 16.92 -5.89
N GLU A 91 -4.96 16.80 -5.33
CA GLU A 91 -5.21 16.83 -3.88
C GLU A 91 -4.65 15.60 -3.16
N ILE A 92 -4.76 14.41 -3.76
CA ILE A 92 -4.21 13.17 -3.20
C ILE A 92 -2.68 13.24 -3.20
N LEU A 93 -2.08 13.70 -4.29
CA LEU A 93 -0.64 13.85 -4.44
C LEU A 93 -0.08 14.86 -3.42
N LYS A 94 -0.75 16.00 -3.21
CA LYS A 94 -0.40 16.96 -2.15
C LYS A 94 -0.41 16.28 -0.78
N GLN A 95 -1.41 15.46 -0.49
CA GLN A 95 -1.50 14.74 0.78
C GLN A 95 -0.38 13.71 0.95
N VAL A 96 -0.02 12.99 -0.12
CA VAL A 96 1.12 12.06 -0.13
C VAL A 96 2.43 12.80 0.18
N TRP A 97 2.65 13.97 -0.44
CA TRP A 97 3.80 14.82 -0.16
C TRP A 97 3.83 15.31 1.29
N ALA A 98 2.68 15.72 1.84
CA ALA A 98 2.57 16.16 3.22
C ALA A 98 2.93 15.05 4.21
N TYR A 99 2.43 13.83 4.00
CA TYR A 99 2.76 12.67 4.85
C TYR A 99 4.21 12.19 4.70
N ALA A 100 4.77 12.26 3.49
CA ALA A 100 6.18 11.95 3.27
C ALA A 100 7.11 12.96 3.97
N SER A 101 6.70 14.22 4.06
CA SER A 101 7.51 15.30 4.66
C SER A 101 7.36 15.39 6.18
N ASP A 102 6.19 15.01 6.72
CA ASP A 102 5.89 15.08 8.16
C ASP A 102 5.23 13.78 8.65
N GLN A 103 6.03 12.97 9.35
CA GLN A 103 5.56 11.73 9.97
C GLN A 103 4.55 11.98 11.10
N LYS A 104 4.66 13.08 11.85
CA LYS A 104 3.72 13.39 12.94
C LYS A 104 2.35 13.71 12.35
N LEU A 105 2.31 14.46 11.25
CA LEU A 105 1.08 14.71 10.50
C LEU A 105 0.47 13.40 9.99
N PHE A 106 1.29 12.53 9.40
CA PHE A 106 0.83 11.20 8.98
C PHE A 106 0.19 10.42 10.14
N PHE A 107 0.89 10.31 11.28
CA PHE A 107 0.37 9.56 12.42
C PHE A 107 -0.90 10.18 13.00
N ALA A 108 -0.97 11.51 13.09
CA ALA A 108 -2.18 12.20 13.55
C ALA A 108 -3.39 11.92 12.65
N SER A 109 -3.20 11.97 11.33
CA SER A 109 -4.25 11.61 10.37
C SER A 109 -4.59 10.12 10.39
N PHE A 110 -3.59 9.25 10.52
CA PHE A 110 -3.79 7.80 10.60
C PHE A 110 -4.67 7.43 11.79
N VAL A 111 -4.42 7.98 12.98
CA VAL A 111 -5.26 7.76 14.17
C VAL A 111 -6.70 8.18 13.91
N LYS A 112 -6.92 9.38 13.34
CA LYS A 112 -8.27 9.86 12.99
C LYS A 112 -8.98 8.91 12.01
N SER A 113 -8.26 8.44 10.98
CA SER A 113 -8.81 7.49 10.01
C SER A 113 -9.14 6.14 10.64
N MET A 114 -8.31 5.62 11.53
CA MET A 114 -8.56 4.35 12.22
C MET A 114 -9.77 4.44 13.17
N ILE A 115 -9.93 5.55 13.88
CA ILE A 115 -11.14 5.80 14.70
C ILE A 115 -12.38 5.87 13.80
N LYS A 116 -12.33 6.62 12.70
CA LYS A 116 -13.44 6.73 11.75
C LYS A 116 -13.82 5.37 11.17
N MET A 117 -12.84 4.54 10.80
CA MET A 117 -13.06 3.19 10.29
C MET A 117 -13.64 2.26 11.37
N GLY A 118 -13.15 2.34 12.60
CA GLY A 118 -13.64 1.53 13.72
C GLY A 118 -15.09 1.81 14.12
N ASN A 119 -15.62 2.98 13.73
CA ASN A 119 -17.00 3.38 14.01
C ASN A 119 -18.01 2.95 12.92
N ILE A 120 -17.58 2.24 11.88
CA ILE A 120 -18.47 1.79 10.80
C ILE A 120 -19.37 0.65 11.33
N ASN A 121 -20.69 0.86 11.30
CA ASN A 121 -21.72 -0.16 11.56
C ASN A 121 -21.50 -0.99 12.85
N THR A 122 -21.13 -0.32 13.94
CA THR A 122 -20.87 -0.99 15.23
C THR A 122 -22.16 -1.47 15.90
N LEU A 123 -22.07 -2.61 16.60
CA LEU A 123 -23.15 -3.11 17.46
C LEU A 123 -22.94 -2.56 18.88
N THR A 124 -23.96 -1.91 19.45
CA THR A 124 -23.88 -1.27 20.77
C THR A 124 -25.09 -1.59 21.63
N GLY A 125 -24.99 -1.33 22.95
CA GLY A 125 -26.06 -1.64 23.90
C GLY A 125 -26.36 -3.14 23.94
N ASN A 126 -27.61 -3.51 23.65
CA ASN A 126 -28.07 -4.90 23.66
C ASN A 126 -28.01 -5.57 22.26
N GLN A 127 -27.33 -4.95 21.28
CA GLN A 127 -27.18 -5.51 19.93
C GLN A 127 -26.04 -6.53 19.88
N GLY A 128 -26.31 -7.72 19.31
CA GLY A 128 -25.30 -8.77 19.15
C GLY A 128 -25.05 -9.55 20.45
N GLU A 129 -23.82 -10.04 20.61
CA GLU A 129 -23.39 -10.81 21.78
C GLU A 129 -21.90 -10.60 22.07
N ILE A 130 -21.50 -10.81 23.33
CA ILE A 130 -20.09 -10.98 23.68
C ILE A 130 -19.74 -12.45 23.47
N ARG A 131 -19.01 -12.75 22.39
CA ARG A 131 -18.63 -14.12 22.05
C ARG A 131 -17.65 -14.71 23.07
N LYS A 132 -17.95 -15.91 23.56
CA LYS A 132 -17.01 -16.71 24.38
C LYS A 132 -15.85 -17.23 23.53
N HIS A 133 -16.12 -17.51 22.26
CA HIS A 133 -15.12 -17.91 21.27
C HIS A 133 -15.35 -17.14 19.96
N CYS A 134 -14.37 -16.38 19.47
CA CYS A 134 -14.54 -15.54 18.27
C CYS A 134 -15.02 -16.31 17.03
N ARG A 135 -14.71 -17.62 16.96
CA ARG A 135 -15.02 -18.51 15.84
C ARG A 135 -16.44 -19.09 15.86
N PHE A 136 -17.15 -19.02 16.99
CA PHE A 136 -18.47 -19.63 17.17
C PHE A 136 -19.47 -18.62 17.74
N VAL A 137 -20.72 -18.75 17.35
CA VAL A 137 -21.84 -18.06 18.00
C VAL A 137 -22.11 -18.75 19.33
N ASN A 138 -22.48 -18.00 20.37
CA ASN A 138 -22.81 -18.66 21.64
C ASN A 138 -24.09 -19.51 21.47
N ALA A 139 -24.12 -20.64 22.17
CA ALA A 139 -25.31 -21.47 22.37
C ALA A 139 -25.89 -21.21 23.77
#